data_AF-A0A520PKB0-F1
#
_entry.id   AF-A0A520PKB0-F1
#
_cell.length_a   1.000
_cell.length_b   1.000
_cell.length_c   1.000
_cell.angle_alpha   90.00
_cell.angle_beta   90.00
_cell.angle_gamma   90.00
#
_symmetry.space_group_name_H-M   'P 1'
#
loop_
_entity.id
_entity.type
_entity.pdbx_description
1 polymer ?
#
loop_
_entity_poly.entity_id
_entity_poly.type
_entity_poly.pdbx_seq_one_letter_code
_entity_poly.pdbx_strand_id
1 'polypeptide(L)'
;MAPVLELDWDKEILLFGIKKFIYFTGLTAKISWVGKEIIDELMEKSQPFIICAWHNDIYFSSWLLKDFELTALISSSKDGEYINQILSGFGFRAVRGSSTRGGIGAMKQLVRCLKDGNAVAITPDGPQGPIHKIQEGIVALAKMTGVPIIPWRYEASSCWKLNSWDSHKIPKPFTKIRSVVGQPLYVPKSASSSDFGKYCGQLEMLMNDLVP
;
A
#
# COMPACT_ATOMS: atom_id res chain seq x y z
N MET A 1 -5.49 13.50 39.89
CA MET A 1 -4.26 12.87 39.39
C MET A 1 -4.45 12.55 37.93
N ALA A 2 -3.67 13.16 37.03
CA ALA A 2 -3.68 12.81 35.62
C ALA A 2 -3.25 11.33 35.47
N PRO A 3 -3.84 10.54 34.56
CA PRO A 3 -3.33 9.21 34.29
C PRO A 3 -1.92 9.38 33.73
N VAL A 4 -0.93 8.82 34.42
CA VAL A 4 0.40 8.63 33.86
C VAL A 4 0.18 7.78 32.61
N LEU A 5 0.50 8.35 31.45
CA LEU A 5 0.60 7.61 30.19
C LEU A 5 1.56 6.44 30.47
N GLU A 6 1.02 5.23 30.62
CA GLU A 6 1.82 4.01 30.53
C GLU A 6 2.39 3.95 29.12
N LEU A 7 3.57 4.53 28.96
CA LEU A 7 4.40 4.39 27.78
C LEU A 7 4.72 2.90 27.66
N ASP A 8 4.18 2.27 26.62
CA ASP A 8 4.35 0.87 26.29
C ASP A 8 5.75 0.68 25.67
N TRP A 9 6.78 0.78 26.51
CA TRP A 9 8.20 0.78 26.11
C TRP A 9 8.57 -0.45 25.27
N ASP A 10 7.99 -1.60 25.57
CA ASP A 10 8.20 -2.84 24.81
C ASP A 10 7.77 -2.67 23.35
N LYS A 11 6.67 -1.95 23.10
CA LYS A 11 6.20 -1.67 21.75
C LYS A 11 7.02 -0.63 21.04
N GLU A 12 7.46 0.42 21.72
CA GLU A 12 8.36 1.40 21.10
C GLU A 12 9.69 0.76 20.68
N ILE A 13 10.24 -0.12 21.51
CA ILE A 13 11.43 -0.91 21.20
C ILE A 13 11.17 -1.83 20.00
N LEU A 14 10.01 -2.51 19.97
CA LEU A 14 9.62 -3.37 18.86
C LEU A 14 9.48 -2.58 17.55
N LEU A 15 8.79 -1.44 17.55
CA LEU A 15 8.61 -0.58 16.37
C LEU A 15 9.94 -0.02 15.89
N PHE A 16 10.83 0.38 16.82
CA PHE A 16 12.19 0.77 16.49
C PHE A 16 12.98 -0.37 15.85
N GLY A 17 12.90 -1.58 16.42
CA GLY A 17 13.52 -2.79 15.90
C GLY A 17 13.04 -3.13 14.49
N ILE A 18 11.72 -3.09 14.25
CA ILE A 18 11.12 -3.31 12.91
C ILE A 18 11.65 -2.27 11.92
N LYS A 19 11.63 -0.98 12.28
CA LYS A 19 12.17 0.08 11.42
C LYS A 19 13.64 -0.17 11.09
N LYS A 20 14.49 -0.45 12.09
CA LYS A 20 15.92 -0.75 11.87
C LYS A 20 16.13 -1.99 11.02
N PHE A 21 15.30 -3.01 11.18
CA PHE A 21 15.37 -4.20 10.36
C PHE A 21 15.01 -3.93 8.90
N ILE A 22 13.97 -3.13 8.63
CA ILE A 22 13.61 -2.68 7.28
C ILE A 22 14.77 -1.89 6.66
N TYR A 23 15.35 -0.92 7.39
CA TYR A 23 16.54 -0.16 6.95
C TYR A 23 17.72 -1.10 6.63
N PHE A 24 18.07 -2.00 7.54
CA PHE A 24 19.18 -2.92 7.35
C PHE A 24 18.97 -3.84 6.14
N THR A 25 17.75 -4.37 5.98
CA THR A 25 17.39 -5.19 4.82
C THR A 25 17.46 -4.37 3.53
N GLY A 26 16.99 -3.13 3.55
CA GLY A 26 17.05 -2.21 2.42
C GLY A 26 18.46 -1.82 1.99
N LEU A 27 19.37 -1.67 2.94
CA LEU A 27 20.78 -1.36 2.66
C LEU A 27 21.58 -2.57 2.16
N THR A 28 21.17 -3.78 2.54
CA THR A 28 21.90 -5.01 2.22
C THR A 28 21.33 -5.78 1.03
N ALA A 29 20.05 -5.61 0.71
CA ALA A 29 19.40 -6.27 -0.40
C ALA A 29 19.86 -5.71 -1.76
N LYS A 30 19.92 -6.59 -2.76
CA LYS A 30 20.09 -6.18 -4.17
C LYS A 30 18.71 -5.92 -4.76
N ILE A 31 18.34 -4.65 -4.88
CA ILE A 31 17.02 -4.21 -5.36
C ILE A 31 17.09 -3.91 -6.86
N SER A 32 16.13 -4.45 -7.61
CA SER A 32 15.93 -4.16 -9.04
C SER A 32 14.47 -3.76 -9.28
N TRP A 33 14.25 -2.94 -10.29
CA TRP A 33 12.94 -2.42 -10.66
C TRP A 33 12.56 -2.82 -12.07
N VAL A 34 11.26 -3.02 -12.29
CA VAL A 34 10.66 -3.23 -13.61
C VAL A 34 9.41 -2.35 -13.69
N GLY A 35 9.29 -1.54 -14.73
CA GLY A 35 8.14 -0.64 -14.93
C GLY A 35 8.17 0.62 -14.06
N LYS A 36 9.26 0.90 -13.33
CA LYS A 36 9.36 2.08 -12.44
C LYS A 36 9.16 3.39 -13.21
N GLU A 37 9.59 3.41 -14.47
CA GLU A 37 9.40 4.52 -15.41
C GLU A 37 7.93 4.99 -15.49
N ILE A 38 6.95 4.10 -15.29
CA ILE A 38 5.52 4.46 -15.27
C ILE A 38 5.21 5.42 -14.12
N ILE A 39 5.74 5.14 -12.92
CA ILE A 39 5.55 6.01 -11.75
C ILE A 39 6.35 7.29 -11.93
N ASP A 40 7.59 7.18 -12.42
CA ASP A 40 8.48 8.33 -12.62
C ASP A 40 7.84 9.34 -13.61
N GLU A 41 7.29 8.87 -14.73
CA GLU A 41 6.58 9.73 -15.69
C GLU A 41 5.33 10.41 -15.08
N LEU A 42 4.58 9.71 -14.24
CA LEU A 42 3.41 10.28 -13.57
C LEU A 42 3.85 11.38 -12.59
N MET A 43 4.92 11.14 -11.84
CA MET A 43 5.49 12.13 -10.93
C MET A 43 6.06 13.34 -11.66
N GLU A 44 6.81 13.15 -12.75
CA GLU A 44 7.33 14.23 -13.58
C GLU A 44 6.21 15.12 -14.14
N LYS A 45 5.09 14.52 -14.51
CA LYS A 45 3.89 15.22 -15.00
C LYS A 45 3.00 15.78 -13.86
N SER A 46 3.40 15.61 -12.60
CA SER A 46 2.59 15.95 -11.42
C SER A 46 1.18 15.34 -11.48
N GLN A 47 1.06 14.15 -12.08
CA GLN A 47 -0.19 13.43 -12.22
C GLN A 47 -0.35 12.48 -11.01
N PRO A 48 -1.41 12.64 -10.19
CA PRO A 48 -1.66 11.74 -9.07
C PRO A 48 -1.98 10.33 -9.56
N PHE A 49 -1.74 9.34 -8.70
CA PHE A 49 -1.99 7.92 -8.96
C PHE A 49 -2.36 7.17 -7.68
N ILE A 50 -2.95 5.98 -7.85
CA ILE A 50 -3.31 5.07 -6.74
C ILE A 50 -2.41 3.83 -6.84
N ILE A 51 -1.47 3.66 -5.92
CA ILE A 51 -0.74 2.39 -5.77
C ILE A 51 -1.70 1.34 -5.22
N CYS A 52 -1.83 0.23 -5.93
CA CYS A 52 -2.52 -0.97 -5.51
C CYS A 52 -1.48 -2.01 -5.09
N ALA A 53 -1.44 -2.36 -3.80
CA ALA A 53 -0.51 -3.34 -3.24
C ALA A 53 -1.28 -4.37 -2.42
N TRP A 54 -0.92 -5.65 -2.47
CA TRP A 54 -1.55 -6.64 -1.60
C TRP A 54 -1.09 -6.49 -0.15
N HIS A 55 -1.90 -6.92 0.83
CA HIS A 55 -1.50 -6.92 2.24
C HIS A 55 -0.19 -7.69 2.47
N ASN A 56 0.04 -8.78 1.72
CA ASN A 56 1.23 -9.60 1.87
C ASN A 56 2.54 -8.92 1.40
N ASP A 57 2.42 -7.79 0.68
CA ASP A 57 3.52 -6.99 0.14
C ASP A 57 3.76 -5.70 0.97
N ILE A 58 3.02 -5.42 2.04
CA ILE A 58 3.15 -4.11 2.72
C ILE A 58 4.41 -3.98 3.56
N TYR A 59 4.95 -5.07 4.14
CA TYR A 59 6.07 -4.99 5.08
C TYR A 59 7.23 -4.14 4.54
N PHE A 60 7.66 -4.48 3.33
CA PHE A 60 8.80 -3.86 2.67
C PHE A 60 8.41 -2.76 1.68
N SER A 61 7.12 -2.52 1.48
CA SER A 61 6.61 -1.38 0.71
C SER A 61 7.09 -0.05 1.30
N SER A 62 7.24 0.02 2.62
CA SER A 62 7.77 1.17 3.35
C SER A 62 9.18 1.58 2.87
N TRP A 63 10.04 0.62 2.52
CA TRP A 63 11.36 0.90 1.96
C TRP A 63 11.32 1.16 0.46
N LEU A 64 10.56 0.34 -0.29
CA LEU A 64 10.55 0.37 -1.75
C LEU A 64 9.80 1.58 -2.31
N LEU A 65 8.79 2.09 -1.62
CA LEU A 65 7.91 3.16 -2.11
C LEU A 65 8.10 4.50 -1.38
N LYS A 66 9.11 4.62 -0.51
CA LYS A 66 9.36 5.83 0.31
C LYS A 66 9.59 7.11 -0.49
N ASP A 67 10.15 6.97 -1.70
CA ASP A 67 10.54 8.11 -2.53
C ASP A 67 9.37 8.61 -3.42
N PHE A 68 8.17 8.04 -3.29
CA PHE A 68 6.99 8.36 -4.10
C PHE A 68 5.93 9.22 -3.38
N GLU A 69 6.27 9.80 -2.22
CA GLU A 69 5.43 10.75 -1.46
C GLU A 69 3.97 10.29 -1.23
N LEU A 70 3.80 9.01 -0.86
CA LEU A 70 2.49 8.38 -0.81
C LEU A 70 1.70 8.69 0.46
N THR A 71 0.38 8.85 0.29
CA THR A 71 -0.58 8.84 1.41
C THR A 71 -1.25 7.47 1.50
N ALA A 72 -0.97 6.70 2.55
CA ALA A 72 -1.54 5.37 2.73
C ALA A 72 -2.93 5.42 3.38
N LEU A 73 -3.85 4.57 2.92
CA LEU A 73 -5.08 4.26 3.66
C LEU A 73 -4.74 3.27 4.78
N ILE A 74 -4.92 3.69 6.04
CA ILE A 74 -4.58 2.86 7.21
C ILE A 74 -5.75 2.79 8.18
N SER A 75 -6.08 1.59 8.66
CA SER A 75 -7.15 1.35 9.63
C SER A 75 -7.04 2.23 10.88
N SER A 76 -8.16 2.72 11.41
CA SER A 76 -8.25 3.43 12.69
C SER A 76 -8.25 2.48 13.91
N SER A 77 -7.60 1.32 13.80
CA SER A 77 -7.39 0.37 14.90
C SER A 77 -6.07 0.66 15.63
N LYS A 78 -5.86 0.02 16.78
CA LYS A 78 -4.57 0.06 17.50
C LYS A 78 -3.43 -0.46 16.61
N ASP A 79 -3.65 -1.58 15.94
CA ASP A 79 -2.65 -2.15 15.00
C ASP A 79 -2.37 -1.21 13.83
N GLY A 80 -3.41 -0.54 13.32
CA GLY A 80 -3.25 0.47 12.29
C GLY A 80 -2.47 1.69 12.77
N GLU A 81 -2.42 1.97 14.08
CA GLU A 81 -1.53 3.02 14.62
C GLU A 81 -0.06 2.59 14.58
N TYR A 82 0.24 1.33 14.90
CA TYR A 82 1.59 0.80 14.76
C TYR A 82 2.09 0.86 13.31
N ILE A 83 1.23 0.49 12.35
CA ILE A 83 1.53 0.61 10.92
C ILE A 83 1.75 2.08 10.54
N ASN A 84 0.91 3.00 11.03
CA ASN A 84 1.04 4.43 10.79
C ASN A 84 2.41 4.96 11.26
N GLN A 85 2.84 4.59 12.47
CA GLN A 85 4.13 5.02 13.01
C GLN A 85 5.33 4.45 12.24
N ILE A 86 5.23 3.23 11.73
CA ILE A 86 6.26 2.64 10.87
C ILE A 86 6.31 3.43 9.56
N LEU A 87 5.20 3.54 8.84
CA LEU A 87 5.13 4.19 7.53
C LEU A 87 5.50 5.68 7.58
N SER A 88 5.10 6.39 8.62
CA SER A 88 5.48 7.80 8.83
C SER A 88 6.99 7.98 8.96
N GLY A 89 7.68 7.00 9.57
CA GLY A 89 9.15 6.98 9.65
C GLY A 89 9.86 6.76 8.30
N PHE A 90 9.11 6.40 7.26
CA PHE A 90 9.56 6.29 5.88
C PHE A 90 8.94 7.36 4.96
N GLY A 91 8.37 8.43 5.54
CA GLY A 91 7.88 9.59 4.77
C GLY A 91 6.44 9.48 4.26
N PHE A 92 5.71 8.42 4.59
CA PHE A 92 4.31 8.29 4.20
C PHE A 92 3.42 9.19 5.05
N ARG A 93 2.36 9.70 4.42
CA ARG A 93 1.21 10.29 5.13
C ARG A 93 0.12 9.23 5.30
N ALA A 94 -0.91 9.51 6.10
CA ALA A 94 -2.00 8.58 6.32
C ALA A 94 -3.38 9.23 6.23
N VAL A 95 -4.29 8.57 5.52
CA VAL A 95 -5.73 8.73 5.71
C VAL A 95 -6.21 7.59 6.60
N ARG A 96 -6.95 7.93 7.67
CA ARG A 96 -7.38 6.95 8.68
C ARG A 96 -8.77 6.39 8.33
N GLY A 97 -8.85 5.07 8.15
CA GLY A 97 -10.09 4.32 7.96
C GLY A 97 -9.91 2.98 7.25
N SER A 98 -10.99 2.23 7.10
CA SER A 98 -11.06 0.94 6.40
C SER A 98 -12.48 0.68 5.89
N SER A 99 -12.67 -0.40 5.13
CA SER A 99 -14.00 -0.88 4.74
C SER A 99 -14.89 -1.25 5.94
N THR A 100 -14.29 -1.57 7.09
CA THR A 100 -15.00 -1.92 8.34
C THR A 100 -15.13 -0.76 9.33
N ARG A 101 -14.34 0.31 9.20
CA ARG A 101 -14.32 1.43 10.16
C ARG A 101 -14.01 2.76 9.47
N GLY A 102 -14.99 3.66 9.43
CA GLY A 102 -14.79 5.04 8.93
C GLY A 102 -14.66 5.17 7.41
N GLY A 103 -15.03 4.14 6.64
CA GLY A 103 -14.81 4.06 5.20
C GLY A 103 -15.32 5.25 4.38
N ILE A 104 -16.52 5.79 4.67
CA ILE A 104 -17.06 6.96 3.95
C ILE A 104 -16.19 8.20 4.17
N GLY A 105 -15.75 8.44 5.41
CA GLY A 105 -14.88 9.57 5.75
C GLY A 105 -13.51 9.43 5.10
N ALA A 106 -12.94 8.23 5.14
CA ALA A 106 -11.67 7.92 4.48
C ALA A 106 -11.76 8.09 2.97
N MET A 107 -12.84 7.60 2.33
CA MET A 107 -13.06 7.77 0.89
C MET A 107 -13.10 9.25 0.50
N LYS A 108 -13.83 10.10 1.24
CA LYS A 108 -13.86 11.55 1.00
C LYS A 108 -12.47 12.19 1.10
N GLN A 109 -11.68 11.78 2.10
CA GLN A 109 -10.32 12.28 2.28
C GLN A 109 -9.38 11.82 1.16
N LEU A 110 -9.46 10.56 0.73
CA LEU A 110 -8.69 10.03 -0.40
C LEU A 110 -9.04 10.77 -1.71
N VAL A 111 -10.33 11.01 -1.97
CA VAL A 111 -10.77 11.80 -3.13
C VAL A 111 -10.17 13.20 -3.11
N ARG A 112 -10.16 13.85 -1.94
CA ARG A 112 -9.54 15.17 -1.78
C ARG A 112 -8.03 15.12 -2.00
N CYS A 113 -7.35 14.16 -1.38
CA CYS A 113 -5.90 13.96 -1.49
C CYS A 113 -5.46 13.82 -2.95
N LEU A 114 -6.16 12.97 -3.72
CA LEU A 114 -5.94 12.76 -5.15
C LEU A 114 -6.25 14.01 -5.99
N LYS A 115 -7.34 14.74 -5.68
CA LYS A 115 -7.68 15.99 -6.37
C LYS A 115 -6.68 17.11 -6.09
N ASP A 116 -6.04 17.09 -4.93
CA ASP A 116 -4.98 18.02 -4.53
C ASP A 116 -3.62 17.63 -5.16
N GLY A 117 -3.59 16.63 -6.06
CA GLY A 117 -2.39 16.23 -6.83
C GLY A 117 -1.49 15.21 -6.13
N ASN A 118 -1.88 14.69 -4.96
CA ASN A 118 -1.07 13.71 -4.22
C ASN A 118 -1.37 12.28 -4.68
N ALA A 119 -0.38 11.40 -4.57
CA ALA A 119 -0.56 9.97 -4.78
C ALA A 119 -0.96 9.24 -3.48
N VAL A 120 -1.68 8.13 -3.62
CA VAL A 120 -2.15 7.33 -2.47
C VAL A 120 -1.76 5.86 -2.62
N ALA A 121 -1.68 5.15 -1.50
CA ALA A 121 -1.45 3.70 -1.47
C ALA A 121 -2.60 2.97 -0.77
N ILE A 122 -3.12 1.92 -1.40
CA ILE A 122 -4.27 1.16 -0.91
C ILE A 122 -3.95 -0.33 -0.98
N THR A 123 -4.38 -1.06 0.06
CA THR A 123 -4.39 -2.52 0.12
C THR A 123 -5.81 -3.06 -0.07
N PRO A 124 -6.21 -3.35 -1.32
CA PRO A 124 -7.61 -3.52 -1.70
C PRO A 124 -8.22 -4.86 -1.31
N ASP A 125 -7.43 -5.84 -0.86
CA ASP A 125 -7.89 -7.09 -0.23
C ASP A 125 -8.47 -6.88 1.17
N GLY A 126 -8.28 -5.69 1.73
CA GLY A 126 -8.89 -5.27 2.99
C GLY A 126 -8.38 -6.05 4.21
N PRO A 127 -8.72 -5.59 5.42
CA PRO A 127 -8.08 -6.07 6.65
C PRO A 127 -8.46 -7.50 7.05
N GLN A 128 -9.48 -8.08 6.42
CA GLN A 128 -10.01 -9.42 6.72
C GLN A 128 -9.92 -10.37 5.52
N GLY A 129 -9.33 -9.92 4.40
CA GLY A 129 -9.24 -10.68 3.18
C GLY A 129 -10.59 -10.90 2.48
N PRO A 130 -10.69 -11.93 1.62
CA PRO A 130 -9.63 -12.92 1.32
C PRO A 130 -8.42 -12.29 0.61
N ILE A 131 -7.25 -12.89 0.80
CA ILE A 131 -6.01 -12.47 0.12
C ILE A 131 -6.21 -12.51 -1.41
N HIS A 132 -5.61 -11.54 -2.11
CA HIS A 132 -5.64 -11.41 -3.57
C HIS A 132 -7.04 -11.23 -4.18
N LYS A 133 -7.97 -10.66 -3.40
CA LYS A 133 -9.30 -10.26 -3.88
C LYS A 133 -9.45 -8.75 -3.84
N ILE A 134 -9.73 -8.11 -4.97
CA ILE A 134 -9.93 -6.65 -5.00
C ILE A 134 -11.32 -6.30 -4.47
N GLN A 135 -11.37 -5.40 -3.48
CA GLN A 135 -12.61 -4.75 -3.05
C GLN A 135 -12.93 -3.54 -3.94
N GLU A 136 -14.22 -3.31 -4.20
CA GLU A 136 -14.71 -2.28 -5.12
C GLU A 136 -14.32 -0.84 -4.74
N GLY A 137 -13.93 -0.59 -3.48
CA GLY A 137 -13.55 0.73 -3.00
C GLY A 137 -12.44 1.41 -3.83
N ILE A 138 -11.44 0.65 -4.29
CA ILE A 138 -10.35 1.20 -5.12
C ILE A 138 -10.85 1.59 -6.52
N VAL A 139 -11.75 0.79 -7.10
CA VAL A 139 -12.39 1.07 -8.40
C VAL A 139 -13.29 2.30 -8.30
N ALA A 140 -14.08 2.39 -7.22
CA ALA A 140 -14.91 3.56 -6.94
C ALA A 140 -14.07 4.84 -6.81
N LEU A 141 -12.95 4.77 -6.06
CA LEU A 141 -12.04 5.89 -5.89
C LEU A 141 -11.43 6.34 -7.22
N ALA A 142 -10.94 5.40 -8.03
CA ALA A 142 -10.38 5.67 -9.35
C ALA A 142 -11.42 6.32 -10.28
N LYS A 143 -12.66 5.81 -10.31
CA LYS A 143 -13.77 6.41 -11.07
C LYS A 143 -14.08 7.84 -10.61
N MET A 144 -14.17 8.07 -9.30
CA MET A 144 -14.55 9.37 -8.73
C MET A 144 -13.50 10.46 -9.01
N THR A 145 -12.24 10.06 -9.13
CA THR A 145 -11.10 10.98 -9.30
C THR A 145 -10.61 11.06 -10.74
N GLY A 146 -10.84 10.02 -11.54
CA GLY A 146 -10.26 9.86 -12.89
C GLY A 146 -8.78 9.47 -12.87
N VAL A 147 -8.26 9.10 -11.71
CA VAL A 147 -6.85 8.79 -11.47
C VAL A 147 -6.55 7.32 -11.79
N PRO A 148 -5.40 6.99 -12.44
CA PRO A 148 -5.04 5.60 -12.70
C PRO A 148 -4.75 4.81 -11.42
N ILE A 149 -5.12 3.53 -11.43
CA ILE A 149 -4.65 2.54 -10.47
C ILE A 149 -3.38 1.92 -11.03
N ILE A 150 -2.30 1.91 -10.23
CA ILE A 150 -1.00 1.37 -10.57
C ILE A 150 -0.81 0.06 -9.78
N PRO A 151 -0.89 -1.11 -10.44
CA PRO A 151 -0.56 -2.38 -9.82
C PRO A 151 0.90 -2.38 -9.38
N TRP A 152 1.17 -2.75 -8.13
CA TRP A 152 2.54 -2.84 -7.62
C TRP A 152 2.73 -4.06 -6.74
N ARG A 153 3.84 -4.77 -6.95
CA ARG A 153 4.26 -5.90 -6.13
C ARG A 153 5.78 -5.98 -6.00
N TYR A 154 6.25 -6.81 -5.09
CA TYR A 154 7.65 -7.20 -5.07
C TYR A 154 7.79 -8.69 -4.77
N GLU A 155 8.86 -9.31 -5.26
CA GLU A 155 9.29 -10.63 -4.85
C GLU A 155 10.72 -10.60 -4.31
N ALA A 156 10.98 -11.45 -3.32
CA ALA A 156 12.29 -11.61 -2.71
C ALA A 156 12.76 -13.05 -2.89
N SER A 157 14.00 -13.25 -3.35
CA SER A 157 14.59 -14.59 -3.53
C SER A 157 14.66 -15.41 -2.23
N SER A 158 14.61 -14.72 -1.09
CA SER A 158 14.51 -15.31 0.24
C SER A 158 13.71 -14.38 1.14
N CYS A 159 12.64 -14.90 1.72
CA CYS A 159 11.80 -14.23 2.70
C CYS A 159 11.35 -15.23 3.78
N TRP A 160 10.94 -14.70 4.93
CA TRP A 160 10.05 -15.43 5.84
C TRP A 160 8.62 -15.13 5.44
N LYS A 161 7.76 -16.14 5.54
CA LYS A 161 6.30 -16.00 5.39
C LYS A 161 5.67 -16.24 6.74
N LEU A 162 4.87 -15.29 7.21
CA LEU A 162 4.14 -15.44 8.45
C LEU A 162 2.96 -16.41 8.26
N ASN A 163 2.63 -17.14 9.32
CA ASN A 163 1.43 -17.97 9.35
C ASN A 163 0.20 -17.12 9.71
N SER A 164 -0.14 -16.21 8.80
CA SER A 164 -1.27 -15.27 8.89
C SER A 164 -2.19 -15.43 7.68
N TRP A 165 -3.41 -14.87 7.76
CA TRP A 165 -4.40 -14.96 6.68
C TRP A 165 -3.89 -14.42 5.34
N ASP A 166 -2.97 -13.45 5.39
CA ASP A 166 -2.35 -12.79 4.24
C ASP A 166 -0.97 -13.37 3.89
N SER A 167 -0.44 -14.35 4.63
CA SER A 167 0.90 -14.92 4.38
C SER A 167 2.00 -13.87 4.21
N HIS A 168 2.05 -12.92 5.15
CA HIS A 168 2.90 -11.73 5.06
C HIS A 168 4.36 -12.05 4.74
N LYS A 169 4.95 -11.34 3.75
CA LYS A 169 6.34 -11.55 3.34
C LYS A 169 7.27 -10.58 4.06
N ILE A 170 8.29 -11.14 4.72
CA ILE A 170 9.40 -10.38 5.34
C ILE A 170 10.68 -10.77 4.61
N PRO A 171 11.23 -9.92 3.73
CA PRO A 171 12.49 -10.20 3.04
C PRO A 171 13.64 -10.37 4.04
N LYS A 172 14.50 -11.36 3.78
CA LYS A 172 15.71 -11.53 4.58
C LYS A 172 16.78 -10.51 4.14
N PRO A 173 17.72 -10.11 5.02
CA PRO A 173 18.86 -9.28 4.62
C PRO A 173 19.69 -9.98 3.53
N PHE A 174 20.42 -9.20 2.73
CA PHE A 174 21.26 -9.69 1.61
C PHE A 174 20.52 -10.46 0.50
N THR A 175 19.19 -10.44 0.50
CA THR A 175 18.37 -11.08 -0.52
C THR A 175 18.33 -10.26 -1.82
N LYS A 176 17.93 -10.88 -2.93
CA LYS A 176 17.57 -10.15 -4.16
C LYS A 176 16.09 -9.80 -4.09
N ILE A 177 15.76 -8.55 -4.36
CA ILE A 177 14.37 -8.05 -4.39
C ILE A 177 14.10 -7.50 -5.78
N ARG A 178 13.03 -7.97 -6.42
CA ARG A 178 12.51 -7.43 -7.67
C ARG A 178 11.20 -6.73 -7.37
N SER A 179 11.17 -5.42 -7.52
CA SER A 179 9.95 -4.62 -7.43
C SER A 179 9.39 -4.38 -8.82
N VAL A 180 8.10 -4.65 -9.00
CA VAL A 180 7.45 -4.65 -10.32
C VAL A 180 6.24 -3.73 -10.27
N VAL A 181 6.20 -2.82 -11.22
CA VAL A 181 5.09 -1.91 -11.49
C VAL A 181 4.36 -2.42 -12.73
N GLY A 182 3.04 -2.56 -12.62
CA GLY A 182 2.16 -2.98 -13.69
C GLY A 182 1.66 -1.84 -14.56
N GLN A 183 1.04 -2.22 -15.69
CA GLN A 183 0.37 -1.26 -16.54
C GLN A 183 -0.78 -0.55 -15.79
N PRO A 184 -0.92 0.78 -15.93
CA PRO A 184 -1.99 1.53 -15.29
C PRO A 184 -3.39 1.05 -15.71
N LEU A 185 -4.28 0.85 -14.75
CA LEU A 185 -5.69 0.61 -14.97
C LEU A 185 -6.47 1.91 -14.82
N TYR A 186 -7.14 2.34 -15.89
CA TYR A 186 -8.03 3.50 -15.89
C TYR A 186 -9.49 3.05 -15.77
N VAL A 187 -10.22 3.64 -14.82
CA VAL A 187 -11.67 3.43 -14.66
C VAL A 187 -12.41 4.64 -15.23
N PRO A 188 -13.15 4.50 -16.34
CA PRO A 188 -13.88 5.61 -16.95
C PRO A 188 -14.92 6.20 -16.01
N LYS A 189 -15.10 7.53 -16.04
CA LYS A 189 -16.16 8.21 -15.28
C LYS A 189 -17.57 7.72 -15.63
N SER A 190 -17.75 7.24 -16.86
CA SER A 190 -18.99 6.65 -17.39
C SER A 190 -19.25 5.21 -16.93
N ALA A 191 -18.29 4.54 -16.29
CA ALA A 191 -18.50 3.19 -15.76
C ALA A 191 -19.65 3.20 -14.75
N SER A 192 -20.56 2.24 -14.84
CA SER A 192 -21.64 2.07 -13.87
C SER A 192 -21.17 1.25 -12.67
N SER A 193 -21.91 1.27 -11.57
CA SER A 193 -21.58 0.42 -10.41
C SER A 193 -21.62 -1.07 -10.74
N SER A 194 -22.44 -1.50 -11.71
CA SER A 194 -22.48 -2.90 -12.17
C SER A 194 -21.21 -3.31 -12.91
N ASP A 195 -20.40 -2.36 -13.40
CA ASP A 195 -19.12 -2.65 -14.05
C ASP A 195 -17.98 -2.84 -13.04
N PHE A 196 -18.18 -2.54 -11.75
CA PHE A 196 -17.09 -2.56 -10.76
C PHE A 196 -16.46 -3.94 -10.61
N GLY A 197 -17.28 -4.99 -10.57
CA GLY A 197 -16.78 -6.37 -10.53
C GLY A 197 -15.84 -6.72 -11.69
N LYS A 198 -16.09 -6.17 -12.89
CA LYS A 198 -15.21 -6.36 -14.07
C LYS A 198 -13.86 -5.69 -13.87
N TYR A 199 -13.83 -4.44 -13.40
CA TYR A 199 -12.57 -3.74 -13.12
C TYR A 199 -11.81 -4.35 -11.96
N CYS A 200 -12.51 -4.84 -10.92
CA CYS A 200 -11.90 -5.62 -9.85
C CYS A 200 -11.21 -6.87 -10.42
N GLY A 201 -11.91 -7.68 -11.23
CA GLY A 201 -11.32 -8.88 -11.84
C GLY A 201 -10.14 -8.57 -12.76
N GLN A 202 -10.22 -7.50 -13.56
CA GLN A 202 -9.10 -7.04 -14.38
C GLN A 202 -7.89 -6.64 -13.52
N LEU A 203 -8.12 -5.89 -12.43
CA LEU A 203 -7.06 -5.49 -11.52
C LEU A 203 -6.45 -6.68 -10.76
N GLU A 204 -7.26 -7.67 -10.36
CA GLU A 204 -6.79 -8.93 -9.77
C GLU A 204 -5.82 -9.65 -10.72
N MET A 205 -6.19 -9.79 -11.99
CA MET A 205 -5.31 -10.39 -13.01
C MET A 205 -4.01 -9.59 -13.16
N LEU A 206 -4.12 -8.27 -13.36
CA LEU A 206 -2.95 -7.40 -13.50
C LEU A 206 -2.00 -7.50 -12.30
N MET A 207 -2.52 -7.58 -11.08
CA MET A 207 -1.73 -7.73 -9.86
C MET A 207 -1.08 -9.11 -9.76
N ASN A 208 -1.81 -10.17 -10.09
CA ASN A 208 -1.31 -11.54 -9.96
C ASN A 208 -0.25 -11.87 -11.02
N ASP A 209 -0.31 -11.25 -12.19
CA ASP A 209 0.63 -11.48 -13.29
C ASP A 209 1.97 -10.72 -13.15
N LEU A 210 2.10 -9.79 -12.18
CA LEU A 210 3.32 -8.97 -12.02
C LEU A 210 4.56 -9.78 -11.63
N VAL A 211 4.34 -10.83 -10.87
CA VAL A 211 5.42 -11.63 -10.29
C VAL A 211 5.06 -13.11 -10.46
N PRO A 212 5.95 -13.91 -11.09
CA PRO A 212 5.72 -15.32 -11.36
C PRO A 212 5.67 -16.17 -10.09
#